data_AF-A0A965YWZ4-F1
#
_entry.id   AF-A0A965YWZ4-F1
#
_cell.length_a   1.000
_cell.length_b   1.000
_cell.length_c   1.000
_cell.angle_alpha   90.00
_cell.angle_beta   90.00
_cell.angle_gamma   90.00
#
_symmetry.space_group_name_H-M   'P 1'
#
loop_
_entity.id
_entity.type
_entity.pdbx_description
1 polymer ?
#
loop_
_entity_poly.entity_id
_entity_poly.type
_entity_poly.pdbx_seq_one_letter_code
_entity_poly.pdbx_strand_id
1 'polypeptide(L)'
;MFTLLPLQNGLDNVTGFFHQGVCAGFKPNGKNDVAFIRSNEPCDVSAVFTSNVFQAAPIKHFLRYPKGFQTNFILMNAKNANAMTGAKGIEDIDTLFAKLKEKFPTLHNPIMSSTGVIGYRLNVEKLSTAFELFDFNAKDSHATASAIMTTDSFKKELCFKV
;
A
#
# COMPACT_ATOMS: atom_id res chain seq x y z
N MET A 1 -12.15 9.32 -30.30
CA MET A 1 -12.95 9.26 -29.05
C MET A 1 -12.76 7.86 -28.50
N PHE A 2 -12.21 7.72 -27.29
CA PHE A 2 -12.03 6.39 -26.68
C PHE A 2 -13.38 5.90 -26.12
N THR A 3 -13.66 4.61 -26.23
CA THR A 3 -14.85 4.00 -25.65
C THR A 3 -14.47 3.41 -24.30
N LEU A 4 -15.06 3.93 -23.22
CA LEU A 4 -14.82 3.43 -21.87
C LEU A 4 -15.88 2.39 -21.50
N LEU A 5 -15.48 1.13 -21.39
CA LEU A 5 -16.36 0.02 -20.98
C LEU A 5 -16.10 -0.34 -19.52
N PRO A 6 -17.07 -0.19 -18.60
CA PRO A 6 -16.88 -0.52 -17.19
C PRO A 6 -16.74 -2.04 -16.99
N LEU A 7 -15.81 -2.45 -16.12
CA LEU A 7 -15.58 -3.83 -15.73
C LEU A 7 -15.82 -4.02 -14.22
N GLN A 8 -16.37 -5.17 -13.84
CA GLN A 8 -16.49 -5.60 -12.45
C GLN A 8 -15.15 -6.12 -11.93
N ASN A 9 -15.00 -6.28 -10.61
CA ASN A 9 -13.80 -6.83 -9.95
C ASN A 9 -12.52 -5.97 -10.04
N GLY A 10 -12.65 -4.67 -10.31
CA GLY A 10 -11.59 -3.67 -10.08
C GLY A 10 -10.21 -4.09 -10.62
N LEU A 11 -9.24 -4.20 -9.70
CA LEU A 11 -7.84 -4.48 -10.00
C LEU A 11 -7.61 -5.89 -10.59
N ASP A 12 -8.52 -6.85 -10.37
CA ASP A 12 -8.36 -8.24 -10.84
C ASP A 12 -8.15 -8.31 -12.37
N ASN A 13 -8.76 -7.35 -13.09
CA ASN A 13 -8.71 -7.24 -14.55
C ASN A 13 -7.38 -6.73 -15.10
N VAL A 14 -6.49 -6.18 -14.26
CA VAL A 14 -5.22 -5.62 -14.70
C VAL A 14 -4.19 -6.74 -14.83
N THR A 15 -3.80 -7.03 -16.07
CA THR A 15 -2.80 -8.08 -16.34
C THR A 15 -1.42 -7.65 -15.86
N GLY A 16 -0.65 -8.59 -15.27
CA GLY A 16 0.68 -8.32 -14.73
C GLY A 16 0.71 -7.75 -13.32
N PHE A 17 -0.46 -7.47 -12.73
CA PHE A 17 -0.59 -7.00 -11.35
C PHE A 17 -1.23 -8.06 -10.44
N PHE A 18 -0.78 -8.06 -9.19
CA PHE A 18 -1.24 -8.94 -8.13
C PHE A 18 -1.44 -8.11 -6.86
N HIS A 19 -2.44 -8.46 -6.07
CA HIS A 19 -2.82 -7.67 -4.92
C HIS A 19 -3.67 -8.50 -3.97
N GLN A 20 -3.52 -8.19 -2.69
CA GLN A 20 -4.27 -8.82 -1.62
C GLN A 20 -4.48 -7.81 -0.50
N GLY A 21 -5.57 -7.98 0.24
CA GLY A 21 -5.73 -7.42 1.58
C GLY A 21 -5.77 -8.54 2.62
N VAL A 22 -5.07 -8.34 3.73
CA VAL A 22 -5.00 -9.30 4.85
C VAL A 22 -5.35 -8.62 6.17
N CYS A 23 -5.74 -9.42 7.14
CA CYS A 23 -6.02 -8.99 8.50
C CYS A 23 -4.77 -9.15 9.36
N ALA A 24 -4.05 -8.06 9.64
CA ALA A 24 -2.95 -8.02 10.59
C ALA A 24 -3.41 -7.64 12.01
N GLY A 25 -4.72 -7.48 12.22
CA GLY A 25 -5.34 -7.26 13.52
C GLY A 25 -5.21 -5.83 14.07
N PHE A 26 -5.00 -4.83 13.21
CA PHE A 26 -5.13 -3.41 13.56
C PHE A 26 -6.59 -2.97 13.64
N LYS A 27 -7.50 -3.63 12.92
CA LYS A 27 -8.94 -3.43 13.05
C LYS A 27 -9.52 -4.43 14.06
N PRO A 28 -10.18 -3.97 15.15
CA PRO A 28 -10.74 -4.86 16.18
C PRO A 28 -11.82 -5.82 15.67
N ASN A 29 -12.47 -5.49 14.55
CA ASN A 29 -13.54 -6.29 13.96
C ASN A 29 -13.02 -7.41 13.04
N GLY A 30 -11.71 -7.66 13.01
CA GLY A 30 -11.10 -8.72 12.20
C GLY A 30 -11.13 -8.47 10.69
N LYS A 31 -11.51 -7.27 10.24
CA LYS A 31 -11.44 -6.91 8.82
C LYS A 31 -9.99 -6.69 8.38
N ASN A 32 -9.72 -6.94 7.10
CA ASN A 32 -8.43 -6.66 6.48
C ASN A 32 -7.98 -5.22 6.77
N ASP A 33 -6.70 -5.00 6.98
CA ASP A 33 -6.12 -3.71 7.38
C ASP A 33 -4.71 -3.46 6.86
N VAL A 34 -4.11 -4.44 6.19
CA VAL A 34 -2.88 -4.30 5.43
C VAL A 34 -3.12 -4.86 4.03
N ALA A 35 -2.61 -4.19 3.01
CA ALA A 35 -2.70 -4.64 1.64
C ALA A 35 -1.40 -4.37 0.90
N PHE A 36 -1.21 -5.08 -0.20
CA PHE A 36 -0.20 -4.75 -1.20
C PHE A 36 -0.80 -4.70 -2.59
N ILE A 37 -0.12 -3.97 -3.47
CA ILE A 37 -0.22 -4.13 -4.92
C ILE A 37 1.20 -4.33 -5.43
N ARG A 38 1.38 -5.31 -6.31
CA ARG A 38 2.66 -5.57 -6.96
C ARG A 38 2.53 -5.86 -8.44
N SER A 39 3.64 -5.76 -9.14
CA SER A 39 3.85 -6.28 -10.49
C SER A 39 5.02 -7.26 -10.52
N ASN A 40 5.18 -8.01 -11.62
CA ASN A 40 6.37 -8.84 -11.82
C ASN A 40 7.61 -7.99 -12.13
N GLU A 41 7.43 -6.96 -12.96
CA GLU A 41 8.49 -6.06 -13.42
C GLU A 41 8.35 -4.66 -12.79
N PRO A 42 9.46 -3.93 -12.57
CA PRO A 42 9.41 -2.52 -12.21
C PRO A 42 8.58 -1.70 -13.22
N CYS A 43 7.69 -0.87 -12.69
CA CYS A 43 6.82 0.00 -13.46
C CYS A 43 7.21 1.46 -13.23
N ASP A 44 6.99 2.29 -14.24
CA ASP A 44 7.02 3.74 -14.08
C ASP A 44 5.95 4.16 -13.06
N VAL A 45 6.32 5.01 -12.12
CA VAL A 45 5.43 5.51 -11.08
C VAL A 45 5.24 7.01 -11.19
N SER A 46 3.98 7.42 -11.15
CA SER A 46 3.58 8.82 -11.04
C SER A 46 2.70 8.98 -9.81
N ALA A 47 3.00 9.96 -8.97
CA ALA A 47 2.27 10.21 -7.74
C ALA A 47 2.04 11.72 -7.55
N VAL A 48 0.86 12.06 -7.05
CA VAL A 48 0.51 13.40 -6.56
C VAL A 48 0.21 13.30 -5.08
N PHE A 49 0.71 14.25 -4.30
CA PHE A 49 0.58 14.25 -2.85
C PHE A 49 -0.22 15.46 -2.36
N THR A 50 -0.67 15.38 -1.11
CA THR A 50 -1.26 16.53 -0.43
C THR A 50 -0.31 17.73 -0.43
N SER A 51 -0.88 18.93 -0.62
CA SER A 51 -0.19 20.22 -0.49
C SER A 51 -0.05 20.66 0.97
N ASN A 52 -0.60 19.90 1.93
CA ASN A 52 -0.48 20.20 3.34
C ASN A 52 0.99 20.15 3.77
N VAL A 53 1.42 21.16 4.55
CA VAL A 53 2.78 21.26 5.11
C VAL A 53 3.12 20.06 6.00
N PHE A 54 2.13 19.53 6.73
CA PHE A 54 2.27 18.38 7.63
C PHE A 54 2.14 17.05 6.87
N GLN A 55 3.09 16.78 5.99
CA GLN A 55 3.15 15.54 5.23
C GLN A 55 3.56 14.35 6.12
N ALA A 56 2.87 13.23 5.96
CA ALA A 56 3.16 11.99 6.68
C ALA A 56 4.51 11.37 6.24
N ALA A 57 5.08 10.51 7.09
CA ALA A 57 6.35 9.85 6.81
C ALA A 57 6.37 9.06 5.48
N PRO A 58 5.29 8.34 5.05
CA PRO A 58 5.29 7.65 3.76
C PRO A 58 5.47 8.58 2.55
N ILE A 59 4.92 9.80 2.61
CA ILE A 59 5.11 10.81 1.55
C ILE A 59 6.56 11.28 1.53
N LYS A 60 7.12 11.60 2.70
CA LYS A 60 8.53 12.00 2.82
C LYS A 60 9.49 10.89 2.40
N HIS A 61 9.15 9.63 2.66
CA HIS A 61 9.88 8.45 2.21
C HIS A 61 9.90 8.36 0.69
N PHE A 62 8.74 8.44 0.04
CA PHE A 62 8.62 8.43 -1.43
C PHE A 62 9.46 9.54 -2.08
N LEU A 63 9.45 10.75 -1.52
CA LEU A 63 10.18 11.90 -2.07
C LEU A 63 11.71 11.78 -2.00
N ARG A 64 12.26 10.73 -1.36
CA ARG A 64 13.70 10.43 -1.39
C ARG A 64 14.14 9.75 -2.68
N TYR A 65 13.23 9.12 -3.41
CA TYR A 65 13.56 8.47 -4.67
C TYR A 65 13.88 9.49 -5.77
N PRO A 66 14.83 9.19 -6.67
CA PRO A 66 15.15 10.08 -7.78
C PRO A 66 13.99 10.17 -8.76
N LYS A 67 13.89 11.28 -9.51
CA LYS A 67 12.89 11.43 -10.57
C LYS A 67 13.05 10.31 -11.60
N GLY A 68 11.93 9.70 -11.99
CA GLY A 68 11.91 8.61 -12.98
C GLY A 68 12.35 7.25 -12.41
N PHE A 69 12.46 7.11 -11.09
CA PHE A 69 12.61 5.78 -10.50
C PHE A 69 11.41 4.90 -10.85
N GLN A 70 11.65 3.60 -10.93
CA GLN A 70 10.62 2.59 -11.11
C GLN A 70 10.39 1.85 -9.79
N THR A 71 9.20 1.29 -9.62
CA THR A 71 8.84 0.42 -8.50
C THR A 71 7.96 -0.72 -8.96
N ASN A 72 8.02 -1.87 -8.29
CA ASN A 72 7.09 -2.97 -8.56
C ASN A 72 6.15 -3.25 -7.38
N PHE A 73 6.12 -2.41 -6.34
CA PHE A 73 5.42 -2.74 -5.11
C PHE A 73 4.96 -1.53 -4.30
N ILE A 74 3.71 -1.60 -3.83
CA ILE A 74 3.12 -0.64 -2.90
C ILE A 74 2.60 -1.40 -1.68
N LEU A 75 3.09 -1.05 -0.49
CA LEU A 75 2.52 -1.46 0.79
C LEU A 75 1.49 -0.45 1.26
N MET A 76 0.33 -0.90 1.73
CA MET A 76 -0.72 -0.03 2.23
C MET A 76 -1.21 -0.53 3.58
N ASN A 77 -1.32 0.35 4.57
CA ASN A 77 -1.93 0.01 5.86
C ASN A 77 -3.01 1.00 6.27
N ALA A 78 -4.02 0.51 6.97
CA ALA A 78 -5.02 1.31 7.63
C ALA A 78 -4.76 1.46 9.13
N LYS A 79 -5.61 2.26 9.78
CA LYS A 79 -5.64 2.54 11.23
C LYS A 79 -4.46 3.31 11.82
N ASN A 80 -3.34 3.44 11.12
CA ASN A 80 -2.20 4.27 11.54
C ASN A 80 -1.64 5.03 10.34
N ALA A 81 -1.63 6.36 10.39
CA ALA A 81 -1.19 7.21 9.29
C ALA A 81 0.33 7.37 9.19
N ASN A 82 1.08 7.00 10.24
CA ASN A 82 2.51 7.32 10.38
C ASN A 82 2.80 8.80 10.05
N ALA A 83 1.96 9.68 10.57
CA ALA A 83 2.04 11.12 10.38
C ALA A 83 2.47 11.80 11.68
N MET A 84 3.22 12.91 11.57
CA MET A 84 3.82 13.61 12.72
C MET A 84 4.77 12.75 13.56
N THR A 85 5.50 11.85 12.90
CA THR A 85 6.39 10.87 13.53
C THR A 85 7.88 11.17 13.36
N GLY A 86 8.21 12.29 12.70
CA GLY A 86 9.57 12.77 12.49
C GLY A 86 10.43 11.81 11.64
N ALA A 87 11.76 11.97 11.73
CA ALA A 87 12.73 11.13 11.01
C ALA A 87 12.54 9.64 11.34
N LYS A 88 12.24 9.35 12.61
CA LYS A 88 12.01 8.00 13.10
C LYS A 88 10.81 7.30 12.44
N GLY A 89 9.78 8.04 12.05
CA GLY A 89 8.66 7.47 11.27
C GLY A 89 9.08 7.02 9.88
N ILE A 90 10.11 7.64 9.30
CA ILE A 90 10.66 7.23 8.02
C ILE A 90 11.59 6.01 8.20
N GLU A 91 12.40 6.01 9.26
CA GLU A 91 13.23 4.85 9.64
C GLU A 91 12.39 3.57 9.88
N ASP A 92 11.17 3.70 10.40
CA ASP A 92 10.24 2.56 10.52
C ASP A 92 9.91 1.95 9.15
N ILE A 93 9.71 2.79 8.13
CA ILE A 93 9.41 2.34 6.77
C ILE A 93 10.63 1.65 6.16
N ASP A 94 11.82 2.22 6.35
CA ASP A 94 13.08 1.61 5.90
C ASP A 94 13.29 0.23 6.54
N THR A 95 13.02 0.11 7.85
CA THR A 95 13.09 -1.16 8.60
C THR A 95 12.05 -2.16 8.09
N LEU A 96 10.82 -1.70 7.87
CA LEU A 96 9.72 -2.53 7.38
C LEU A 96 10.03 -3.09 5.99
N PHE A 97 10.60 -2.27 5.10
CA PHE A 97 11.02 -2.70 3.78
C PHE A 97 12.25 -3.60 3.77
N ALA A 98 13.18 -3.44 4.73
CA ALA A 98 14.27 -4.39 4.90
C ALA A 98 13.73 -5.80 5.22
N LYS A 99 12.84 -5.91 6.22
CA LYS A 99 12.18 -7.17 6.59
C LYS A 99 11.35 -7.76 5.44
N LEU A 100 10.62 -6.90 4.72
CA LEU A 100 9.83 -7.34 3.57
C LEU A 100 10.71 -7.91 2.45
N LYS A 101 11.87 -7.29 2.18
CA LYS A 101 12.83 -7.75 1.17
C LYS A 101 13.54 -9.05 1.55
N GLU A 102 13.74 -9.34 2.82
CA GLU A 102 14.25 -10.64 3.27
C GLU A 102 13.31 -11.78 2.85
N LYS A 103 12.00 -11.55 2.92
CA LYS A 103 10.98 -12.52 2.49
C LYS A 103 10.74 -12.51 0.99
N PHE A 104 10.76 -11.34 0.38
CA PHE A 104 10.46 -11.11 -1.03
C PHE A 104 11.61 -10.34 -1.70
N PRO A 105 12.69 -11.03 -2.11
CA PRO A 105 13.90 -10.38 -2.60
C PRO A 105 13.75 -9.70 -3.97
N THR A 106 12.66 -9.98 -4.70
CA THR A 106 12.37 -9.40 -6.02
C THR A 106 11.80 -7.98 -5.95
N LEU A 107 11.60 -7.42 -4.76
CA LEU A 107 11.03 -6.08 -4.59
C LEU A 107 12.01 -4.99 -5.03
N HIS A 108 11.56 -4.16 -5.95
CA HIS A 108 12.29 -3.05 -6.51
C HIS A 108 11.68 -1.73 -6.02
N ASN A 109 12.47 -0.95 -5.27
CA ASN A 109 12.06 0.35 -4.69
C ASN A 109 10.64 0.36 -4.11
N PRO A 110 10.33 -0.51 -3.11
CA PRO A 110 8.99 -0.57 -2.55
C PRO A 110 8.58 0.79 -1.97
N ILE A 111 7.33 1.18 -2.19
CA ILE A 111 6.75 2.43 -1.67
C ILE A 111 5.59 2.13 -0.73
N MET A 112 5.23 3.08 0.13
CA MET A 112 4.20 2.89 1.17
C MET A 112 3.14 3.97 1.14
N SER A 113 1.92 3.59 1.49
CA SER A 113 0.85 4.50 1.88
C SER A 113 0.27 4.07 3.24
N SER A 114 -0.06 5.04 4.08
CA SER A 114 -0.58 4.80 5.43
C SER A 114 -1.73 5.74 5.72
N THR A 115 -2.79 5.23 6.34
CA THR A 115 -3.96 6.03 6.73
C THR A 115 -4.47 5.64 8.12
N GLY A 116 -4.99 6.60 8.87
CA GLY A 116 -5.55 6.38 10.21
C GLY A 116 -5.14 7.45 11.21
N VAL A 117 -4.90 7.04 12.46
CA VAL A 117 -4.56 8.00 13.53
C VAL A 117 -3.21 8.67 13.29
N ILE A 118 -3.10 9.95 13.67
CA ILE A 118 -1.91 10.80 13.54
C ILE A 118 -1.17 10.84 14.89
N GLY A 119 0.16 11.01 14.87
CA GLY A 119 0.98 11.16 16.08
C GLY A 119 1.49 9.85 16.67
N TYR A 120 1.16 8.71 16.06
CA TYR A 120 1.61 7.39 16.49
C TYR A 120 2.57 6.79 15.46
N ARG A 121 3.62 6.16 15.95
CA ARG A 121 4.60 5.41 15.14
C ARG A 121 4.00 4.11 14.61
N LEU A 122 4.58 3.56 13.55
CA LEU A 122 4.18 2.25 13.06
C LEU A 122 4.57 1.19 14.08
N ASN A 123 3.70 0.19 14.28
CA ASN A 123 4.12 -1.04 14.95
C ASN A 123 4.78 -1.94 13.90
N VAL A 124 6.10 -1.74 13.71
CA VAL A 124 6.89 -2.41 12.68
C VAL A 124 6.82 -3.93 12.82
N GLU A 125 6.93 -4.46 14.05
CA GLU A 125 6.86 -5.91 14.29
C GLU A 125 5.51 -6.47 13.88
N LYS A 126 4.41 -5.85 14.33
CA LYS A 126 3.06 -6.31 13.96
C LYS A 126 2.80 -6.22 12.45
N LEU A 127 3.22 -5.13 11.79
CA LEU A 127 3.13 -5.04 10.33
C LEU A 127 3.97 -6.11 9.63
N SER A 128 5.16 -6.42 10.15
CA SER A 128 6.02 -7.44 9.57
C SER A 128 5.42 -8.84 9.66
N THR A 129 4.67 -9.15 10.74
CA THR A 129 3.94 -10.43 10.82
C THR A 129 2.88 -10.59 9.72
N ALA A 130 2.33 -9.50 9.19
CA ALA A 130 1.37 -9.55 8.09
C ALA A 130 1.98 -10.12 6.80
N PHE A 131 3.31 -10.05 6.65
CA PHE A 131 4.00 -10.53 5.46
C PHE A 131 3.92 -12.05 5.31
N GLU A 132 3.72 -12.77 6.42
CA GLU A 132 3.46 -14.22 6.43
C GLU A 132 2.11 -14.59 5.82
N LEU A 133 1.16 -13.64 5.80
CA LEU A 133 -0.17 -13.83 5.23
C LEU A 133 -0.24 -13.46 3.75
N PHE A 134 0.82 -12.85 3.20
CA PHE A 134 0.84 -12.40 1.82
C PHE A 134 1.03 -13.58 0.86
N ASP A 135 0.01 -13.83 0.04
CA ASP A 135 0.14 -14.60 -1.19
C ASP A 135 0.43 -13.62 -2.34
N PHE A 136 1.69 -13.56 -2.75
CA PHE A 136 2.11 -12.67 -3.84
C PHE A 136 1.42 -12.99 -5.17
N ASN A 137 0.81 -14.17 -5.38
CA ASN A 137 0.08 -14.49 -6.60
C ASN A 137 -1.43 -14.21 -6.52
N ALA A 138 -1.91 -13.72 -5.38
CA ALA A 138 -3.31 -13.41 -5.20
C ALA A 138 -3.78 -12.25 -6.09
N LYS A 139 -5.05 -12.32 -6.45
CA LYS A 139 -5.83 -11.24 -7.07
C LYS A 139 -7.16 -11.14 -6.33
N ASP A 140 -7.23 -10.20 -5.40
CA ASP A 140 -8.45 -9.94 -4.65
C ASP A 140 -8.67 -8.44 -4.47
N SER A 141 -9.32 -7.80 -5.46
CA SER A 141 -9.55 -6.35 -5.49
C SER A 141 -10.42 -5.94 -4.31
N HIS A 142 -11.40 -6.77 -3.97
CA HIS A 142 -12.32 -6.52 -2.87
C HIS A 142 -11.63 -6.49 -1.51
N ALA A 143 -10.73 -7.46 -1.25
CA ALA A 143 -9.93 -7.50 -0.03
C ALA A 143 -8.95 -6.34 0.04
N THR A 144 -8.26 -6.02 -1.07
CA THR A 144 -7.33 -4.90 -1.17
C THR A 144 -8.03 -3.57 -0.88
N ALA A 145 -9.18 -3.31 -1.51
CA ALA A 145 -9.97 -2.11 -1.27
C ALA A 145 -10.50 -2.04 0.17
N SER A 146 -10.91 -3.17 0.75
CA SER A 146 -11.40 -3.23 2.13
C SER A 146 -10.28 -2.99 3.15
N ALA A 147 -9.05 -3.41 2.84
CA ALA A 147 -7.91 -3.28 3.72
C ALA A 147 -7.57 -1.81 4.03
N ILE A 148 -7.61 -0.96 3.02
CA ILE A 148 -7.23 0.46 3.14
C ILE A 148 -8.31 1.34 3.77
N MET A 149 -9.53 0.83 3.97
CA MET A 149 -10.62 1.58 4.60
C MET A 149 -10.33 1.95 6.06
N THR A 150 -10.79 3.13 6.48
CA THR A 150 -10.74 3.56 7.89
C THR A 150 -12.15 3.73 8.47
N THR A 151 -12.76 4.90 8.28
CA THR A 151 -14.14 5.21 8.68
C THR A 151 -15.12 5.10 7.52
N ASP A 152 -14.64 4.68 6.35
CA ASP A 152 -15.44 4.41 5.16
C ASP A 152 -16.61 3.45 5.44
N SER A 153 -17.81 3.79 4.97
CA SER A 153 -19.00 2.94 5.09
C SER A 153 -19.00 1.76 4.11
N PHE A 154 -18.33 1.89 2.96
CA PHE A 154 -18.22 0.87 1.93
C PHE A 154 -16.88 0.99 1.18
N LYS A 155 -16.42 -0.12 0.58
CA LYS A 155 -15.21 -0.18 -0.27
C LYS A 155 -15.46 0.52 -1.61
N LYS A 156 -14.43 1.11 -2.22
CA LYS A 156 -14.53 1.76 -3.54
C LYS A 156 -13.52 1.13 -4.48
N GLU A 157 -13.97 0.72 -5.64
CA GLU A 157 -13.15 0.16 -6.72
C GLU A 157 -13.84 0.42 -8.06
N LEU A 158 -13.05 0.56 -9.13
CA LEU A 158 -13.54 0.86 -10.47
C LEU A 158 -12.51 0.40 -11.50
N CYS A 159 -12.96 -0.14 -12.64
CA CYS A 159 -12.11 -0.53 -13.75
C CYS A 159 -12.80 -0.23 -15.08
N PHE A 160 -12.05 0.24 -16.07
CA PHE A 160 -12.52 0.45 -17.42
C PHE A 160 -11.58 -0.20 -18.43
N LYS A 161 -12.16 -0.75 -19.50
CA LYS A 161 -11.45 -1.06 -20.74
C LYS A 161 -11.57 0.15 -21.67
N VAL A 162 -10.43 0.63 -22.16
CA VAL A 162 -10.29 1.81 -23.05
C VAL A 162 -10.01 1.35 -24.48
#